data_AF-A0A6N6T6Q9-F1
#
_entry.id   AF-A0A6N6T6Q9-F1
#
_cell.length_a   1.000
_cell.length_b   1.000
_cell.length_c   1.000
_cell.angle_alpha   90.00
_cell.angle_beta   90.00
_cell.angle_gamma   90.00
#
_symmetry.space_group_name_H-M   'P 1'
#
loop_
_entity.id
_entity.type
_entity.pdbx_description
1 polymer ?
#
loop_
_entity_poly.entity_id
_entity_poly.type
_entity_poly.pdbx_seq_one_letter_code
_entity_poly.pdbx_strand_id
1 'polypeptide(L)'
;MTAPALVEVAADPMAAVRALNRMTRAGFALALEDRRLMVEPISQLSEKQRDYIRTHKPALVALLMDAETLHAALALAGPAGLGFHEGTPGDWDNARLLAAGEVLYGDGRMVNRNDRRYLREHAPPIPDTVPDFVPDTVPDTVPAPANVIPIARNALSELEATP
;
A
#
# COMPACT_ATOMS: atom_id res chain seq x y z
N MET A 1 -14.07 45.56 11.74
CA MET A 1 -12.83 44.79 11.51
C MET A 1 -13.17 43.33 11.67
N THR A 2 -13.30 42.60 10.56
CA THR A 2 -13.65 41.18 10.56
C THR A 2 -12.37 40.37 10.72
N ALA A 3 -12.29 39.55 11.77
CA ALA A 3 -11.15 38.66 11.99
C ALA A 3 -11.02 37.65 10.83
N PRO A 4 -9.81 37.32 10.37
CA PRO A 4 -9.64 36.28 9.35
C PRO A 4 -10.06 34.95 9.96
N ALA A 5 -10.99 34.26 9.30
CA ALA A 5 -11.34 32.90 9.65
C ALA A 5 -10.09 32.02 9.51
N LEU A 6 -9.74 31.30 10.58
CA LEU A 6 -8.76 30.21 10.53
C LEU A 6 -9.32 29.17 9.55
N VAL A 7 -8.79 29.16 8.33
CA VAL A 7 -9.02 28.08 7.38
C VAL A 7 -8.35 26.86 7.99
N GLU A 8 -9.13 25.97 8.62
CA GLU A 8 -8.68 24.60 8.87
C GLU A 8 -8.39 24.00 7.50
N VAL A 9 -7.10 23.95 7.16
CA VAL A 9 -6.62 23.20 6.00
C VAL A 9 -6.96 21.75 6.30
N ALA A 10 -8.02 21.24 5.67
CA ALA A 10 -8.38 19.83 5.74
C ALA A 10 -7.10 19.03 5.48
N ALA A 11 -6.67 18.27 6.49
CA ALA A 11 -5.45 17.49 6.42
C ALA A 11 -5.60 16.54 5.23
N ASP A 12 -4.78 16.69 4.19
CA ASP A 12 -4.81 15.79 3.04
C ASP A 12 -4.43 14.38 3.53
N PRO A 13 -5.39 13.45 3.61
CA PRO A 13 -5.16 12.13 4.21
C PRO A 13 -4.19 11.29 3.38
N MET A 14 -4.03 11.63 2.09
CA MET A 14 -3.09 10.98 1.20
C MET A 14 -1.70 11.63 1.22
N ALA A 15 -1.51 12.78 1.86
CA ALA A 15 -0.19 13.40 1.99
C ALA A 15 0.77 12.51 2.79
N ALA A 16 0.28 11.85 3.85
CA ALA A 16 1.07 10.91 4.63
C ALA A 16 1.48 9.68 3.80
N VAL A 17 0.54 9.15 2.99
CA VAL A 17 0.81 8.04 2.06
C VAL A 17 1.85 8.43 1.03
N ARG A 18 1.74 9.62 0.43
CA ARG A 18 2.74 10.11 -0.53
C ARG A 18 4.10 10.33 0.11
N ALA A 19 4.14 10.81 1.36
CA ALA A 19 5.38 10.94 2.12
C ALA A 19 6.01 9.58 2.40
N LEU A 20 5.22 8.59 2.82
CA LEU A 20 5.66 7.21 3.04
C LEU A 20 6.24 6.62 1.74
N ASN A 21 5.45 6.63 0.65
CA ASN A 21 5.85 6.11 -0.65
C ASN A 21 7.12 6.79 -1.19
N ARG A 22 7.27 8.09 -0.95
CA ARG A 22 8.49 8.82 -1.32
C ARG A 22 9.71 8.29 -0.57
N MET A 23 9.60 8.05 0.73
CA MET A 23 10.71 7.52 1.52
C MET A 23 11.02 6.07 1.14
N THR A 24 10.00 5.23 0.93
CA THR A 24 10.17 3.84 0.47
C THR A 24 10.86 3.77 -0.89
N ARG A 25 10.46 4.62 -1.85
CA ARG A 25 11.14 4.72 -3.15
C ARG A 25 12.57 5.23 -3.06
N ALA A 26 12.89 5.98 -2.02
CA ALA A 26 14.25 6.42 -1.72
C ALA A 26 15.07 5.35 -0.98
N GLY A 27 14.52 4.15 -0.78
CA GLY A 27 15.20 3.01 -0.15
C GLY A 27 15.06 2.93 1.37
N PHE A 28 14.14 3.69 1.97
CA PHE A 28 13.92 3.69 3.42
C PHE A 28 12.65 2.94 3.79
N ALA A 29 12.76 1.99 4.71
CA ALA A 29 11.62 1.40 5.40
C ALA A 29 11.19 2.31 6.56
N LEU A 30 9.89 2.55 6.68
CA LEU A 30 9.29 3.27 7.78
C LEU A 30 8.30 2.34 8.47
N ALA A 31 8.41 2.21 9.79
CA ALA A 31 7.54 1.37 10.60
C ALA A 31 7.22 2.05 11.92
N LEU A 32 6.22 1.53 12.63
CA LEU A 32 5.91 1.95 13.98
C LEU A 32 6.37 0.88 14.97
N GLU A 33 7.20 1.25 15.93
CA GLU A 33 7.63 0.39 17.04
C GLU A 33 7.37 1.13 18.35
N ASP A 34 6.61 0.54 19.28
CA ASP A 34 6.21 1.19 20.55
C ASP A 34 5.69 2.63 20.40
N ARG A 35 4.87 2.86 19.35
CA ARG A 35 4.33 4.19 18.95
C ARG A 35 5.40 5.21 18.52
N ARG A 36 6.61 4.77 18.22
CA ARG A 36 7.70 5.57 17.68
C ARG A 36 7.88 5.25 16.21
N LEU A 37 7.99 6.30 15.40
CA LEU A 37 8.32 6.16 13.99
C LEU A 37 9.79 5.73 13.87
N MET A 38 9.99 4.53 13.36
CA MET A 38 11.30 3.95 13.03
C MET A 38 11.58 4.14 11.54
N VAL A 39 12.85 4.37 11.21
CA VAL A 39 13.30 4.58 9.83
C VAL A 39 14.60 3.83 9.62
N GLU A 40 14.64 2.97 8.60
CA GLU A 40 15.82 2.16 8.26
C GLU A 40 16.14 2.25 6.76
N PRO A 41 17.43 2.35 6.37
CA PRO A 41 18.61 2.53 7.22
C PRO A 41 18.79 3.98 7.67
N ILE A 42 18.90 4.21 8.99
CA ILE A 42 19.06 5.57 9.54
C ILE A 42 20.38 6.25 9.13
N SER A 43 21.43 5.45 8.92
CA SER A 43 22.78 5.92 8.57
C SER A 43 22.83 6.61 7.20
N GLN A 44 21.87 6.33 6.32
CA GLN A 44 21.81 6.89 4.96
C GLN A 44 20.91 8.13 4.86
N LEU A 45 20.27 8.55 5.96
CA LEU A 45 19.42 9.74 5.95
C LEU A 45 20.27 11.02 5.83
N SER A 46 20.09 11.74 4.73
CA SER A 46 20.54 13.13 4.58
C SER A 46 19.78 14.06 5.52
N GLU A 47 20.35 15.22 5.83
CA GLU A 47 19.70 16.25 6.66
C GLU A 47 18.35 16.70 6.09
N LYS A 48 18.30 16.91 4.77
CA LYS A 48 17.05 17.24 4.06
C LYS A 48 15.97 16.16 4.23
N GLN A 49 16.33 14.88 4.21
CA GLN A 49 15.39 13.78 4.45
C GLN A 49 14.96 13.73 5.92
N ARG A 50 15.86 14.00 6.87
CA ARG A 50 15.51 14.09 8.30
C ARG A 50 14.51 15.21 8.54
N ASP A 51 14.70 16.39 7.96
CA ASP A 51 13.78 17.51 8.09
C ASP A 51 12.43 17.25 7.41
N TYR A 52 12.47 16.55 6.27
CA TYR A 52 11.25 16.08 5.61
C TYR A 52 10.47 15.11 6.51
N ILE A 53 11.13 14.12 7.11
CA ILE A 53 10.51 13.17 8.04
C ILE A 53 9.96 13.92 9.26
N ARG A 54 10.73 14.83 9.86
CA ARG A 54 10.29 15.62 11.03
C ARG A 54 9.02 16.40 10.74
N THR A 55 8.95 17.05 9.59
CA THR A 55 7.77 17.80 9.14
C THR A 55 6.53 16.91 9.01
N HIS A 56 6.69 15.69 8.51
CA HIS A 56 5.56 14.77 8.26
C HIS A 56 5.33 13.75 9.39
N LYS A 57 6.16 13.76 10.44
CA LYS A 57 6.18 12.73 11.49
C LYS A 57 4.81 12.51 12.15
N PRO A 58 4.06 13.54 12.57
CA PRO A 58 2.76 13.31 13.21
C PRO A 58 1.77 12.58 12.29
N ALA A 59 1.74 12.97 11.00
CA ALA A 59 0.85 12.37 10.02
C ALA A 59 1.26 10.94 9.66
N LEU A 60 2.57 10.66 9.55
CA LEU A 60 3.09 9.31 9.34
C LEU A 60 2.78 8.38 10.51
N VAL A 61 2.94 8.86 11.76
CA VAL A 61 2.59 8.08 12.96
C VAL A 61 1.09 7.77 12.98
N ALA A 62 0.24 8.77 12.74
CA ALA A 62 -1.21 8.56 12.71
C ALA A 62 -1.61 7.54 11.63
N LEU A 63 -1.08 7.68 10.41
CA LEU A 63 -1.34 6.76 9.31
C LEU A 63 -0.94 5.31 9.65
N LEU A 64 0.26 5.12 10.23
CA LEU A 64 0.73 3.78 10.58
C LEU A 64 -0.09 3.19 11.74
N MET A 65 -0.49 3.99 12.73
CA MET A 65 -1.39 3.54 13.79
C MET A 65 -2.77 3.11 13.26
N ASP A 66 -3.30 3.86 12.30
CA ASP A 66 -4.55 3.52 11.62
C ASP A 66 -4.38 2.20 10.85
N ALA A 67 -3.31 2.05 10.07
CA ALA A 67 -3.00 0.80 9.38
C ALA A 67 -2.94 -0.40 10.34
N GLU A 68 -2.30 -0.27 11.51
CA GLU A 68 -2.29 -1.33 12.53
C GLU A 68 -3.67 -1.60 13.14
N THR A 69 -4.50 -0.56 13.34
CA THR A 69 -5.88 -0.72 13.81
C THR A 69 -6.71 -1.53 12.82
N LEU A 70 -6.62 -1.21 11.53
CA LEU A 70 -7.29 -1.95 10.47
C LEU A 70 -6.75 -3.38 10.34
N HIS A 71 -5.43 -3.56 10.47
CA HIS A 71 -4.81 -4.89 10.44
C HIS A 71 -5.31 -5.78 11.57
N ALA A 72 -5.42 -5.25 12.80
CA ALA A 72 -5.98 -5.98 13.93
C ALA A 72 -7.44 -6.38 13.70
N ALA A 73 -8.25 -5.48 13.11
CA ALA A 73 -9.62 -5.80 12.75
C ALA A 73 -9.70 -6.92 11.70
N LEU A 74 -8.81 -6.91 10.70
CA LEU A 74 -8.72 -7.97 9.69
C LEU A 74 -8.35 -9.32 10.32
N ALA A 75 -7.43 -9.33 11.28
CA ALA A 75 -7.06 -10.53 12.01
C ALA A 75 -8.23 -11.12 12.80
N LEU A 76 -9.07 -10.28 13.41
CA LEU A 76 -10.28 -10.73 14.11
C LEU A 76 -11.34 -11.27 13.14
N ALA A 77 -11.48 -10.68 11.96
CA ALA A 77 -12.44 -11.13 10.96
C ALA A 77 -12.06 -12.48 10.32
N GLY A 78 -10.75 -12.78 10.25
CA GLY A 78 -10.24 -14.04 9.72
C GLY A 78 -10.75 -14.34 8.30
N PRO A 79 -11.32 -15.53 8.04
CA PRO A 79 -11.80 -15.92 6.71
C PRO A 79 -13.06 -15.19 6.26
N ALA A 80 -13.78 -14.51 7.16
CA ALA A 80 -14.95 -13.71 6.75
C ALA A 80 -14.54 -12.44 5.99
N GLY A 81 -13.31 -11.95 6.21
CA GLY A 81 -12.87 -10.65 5.72
C GLY A 81 -13.71 -9.48 6.26
N LEU A 82 -13.42 -8.27 5.82
CA LEU A 82 -14.12 -7.06 6.22
C LEU A 82 -14.73 -6.34 5.01
N GLY A 83 -16.01 -5.97 5.11
CA GLY A 83 -16.65 -5.00 4.23
C GLY A 83 -16.05 -3.60 4.41
N PHE A 84 -16.48 -2.64 3.58
CA PHE A 84 -16.06 -1.25 3.71
C PHE A 84 -16.55 -0.66 5.05
N HIS A 85 -15.69 0.07 5.77
CA HIS A 85 -15.88 0.56 7.16
C HIS A 85 -16.09 -0.49 8.26
N GLU A 86 -16.25 -1.77 7.92
CA GLU A 86 -16.37 -2.82 8.93
C GLU A 86 -15.07 -2.92 9.75
N GLY A 87 -15.21 -3.02 11.08
CA GLY A 87 -14.09 -3.18 12.00
C GLY A 87 -13.25 -1.93 12.25
N THR A 88 -13.62 -0.76 11.70
CA THR A 88 -12.90 0.50 11.92
C THR A 88 -13.66 1.47 12.82
N PRO A 89 -12.97 2.41 13.50
CA PRO A 89 -13.62 3.46 14.30
C PRO A 89 -14.61 4.29 13.48
N GLY A 90 -15.72 4.71 14.11
CA GLY A 90 -16.81 5.42 13.44
C GLY A 90 -16.48 6.86 13.02
N ASP A 91 -15.38 7.44 13.53
CA ASP A 91 -14.87 8.76 13.16
C ASP A 91 -13.98 8.74 11.92
N TRP A 92 -13.67 7.57 11.37
CA TRP A 92 -12.84 7.48 10.17
C TRP A 92 -13.63 7.87 8.91
N ASP A 93 -13.16 8.90 8.23
CA ASP A 93 -13.65 9.21 6.90
C ASP A 93 -13.16 8.19 5.85
N ASN A 94 -13.77 8.22 4.66
CA ASN A 94 -13.41 7.34 3.55
C ASN A 94 -11.93 7.46 3.15
N ALA A 95 -11.36 8.65 3.25
CA ALA A 95 -10.04 8.94 2.74
C ALA A 95 -8.94 8.46 3.70
N ARG A 96 -9.16 8.57 5.01
CA ARG A 96 -8.37 7.96 6.08
C ARG A 96 -8.40 6.44 5.99
N LEU A 97 -9.59 5.86 5.78
CA LEU A 97 -9.74 4.42 5.59
C LEU A 97 -8.98 3.92 4.34
N LEU A 98 -9.10 4.64 3.23
CA LEU A 98 -8.36 4.34 2.00
C LEU A 98 -6.85 4.48 2.20
N ALA A 99 -6.39 5.52 2.90
CA ALA A 99 -4.98 5.74 3.19
C ALA A 99 -4.39 4.60 4.03
N ALA A 100 -5.06 4.18 5.10
CA ALA A 100 -4.65 3.02 5.90
C ALA A 100 -4.65 1.72 5.07
N GLY A 101 -5.64 1.56 4.17
CA GLY A 101 -5.72 0.43 3.26
C GLY A 101 -4.53 0.38 2.29
N GLU A 102 -4.17 1.51 1.69
CA GLU A 102 -3.03 1.64 0.78
C GLU A 102 -1.72 1.18 1.44
N VAL A 103 -1.50 1.51 2.72
CA VAL A 103 -0.33 1.04 3.48
C VAL A 103 -0.31 -0.49 3.54
N LEU A 104 -1.42 -1.12 3.95
CA LEU A 104 -1.46 -2.58 4.09
C LEU A 104 -1.39 -3.33 2.74
N TYR A 105 -1.90 -2.74 1.66
CA TYR A 105 -1.73 -3.27 0.30
C TYR A 105 -0.26 -3.19 -0.14
N GLY A 106 0.39 -2.04 0.10
CA GLY A 106 1.80 -1.83 -0.22
C GLY A 106 2.75 -2.78 0.54
N ASP A 107 2.45 -3.05 1.81
CA ASP A 107 3.19 -4.01 2.65
C ASP A 107 2.87 -5.47 2.33
N GLY A 108 1.83 -5.72 1.52
CA GLY A 108 1.38 -7.06 1.14
C GLY A 108 0.62 -7.83 2.23
N ARG A 109 0.27 -7.20 3.36
CA ARG A 109 -0.49 -7.82 4.47
C ARG A 109 -1.98 -8.01 4.15
N MET A 110 -2.52 -7.17 3.27
CA MET A 110 -3.94 -7.16 2.89
C MET A 110 -4.13 -7.39 1.39
N VAL A 111 -5.26 -8.00 1.00
CA VAL A 111 -5.73 -8.08 -0.38
C VAL A 111 -7.24 -7.78 -0.47
N ASN A 112 -7.72 -7.36 -1.65
CA ASN A 112 -9.14 -7.16 -1.94
C ASN A 112 -9.66 -8.29 -2.82
N ARG A 113 -10.74 -8.95 -2.40
CA ARG A 113 -11.40 -10.04 -3.13
C ARG A 113 -12.89 -9.98 -2.88
N ASN A 114 -13.72 -10.31 -3.87
CA ASN A 114 -15.18 -10.42 -3.69
C ASN A 114 -15.77 -9.22 -2.93
N ASP A 115 -15.34 -8.00 -3.29
CA ASP A 115 -15.73 -6.73 -2.66
C ASP A 115 -15.45 -6.62 -1.15
N ARG A 116 -14.49 -7.39 -0.66
CA ARG A 116 -14.09 -7.47 0.76
C ARG A 116 -12.57 -7.40 0.92
N ARG A 117 -12.14 -6.93 2.08
CA ARG A 117 -10.74 -6.84 2.51
C ARG A 117 -10.38 -8.07 3.32
N TYR A 118 -9.24 -8.70 3.02
CA TYR A 118 -8.77 -9.89 3.72
C TYR A 118 -7.31 -9.75 4.14
N LEU A 119 -6.94 -10.43 5.22
CA LEU A 119 -5.55 -10.85 5.38
C LEU A 119 -5.15 -11.71 4.19
N ARG A 120 -3.91 -11.54 3.72
CA ARG A 120 -3.39 -12.24 2.54
C ARG A 120 -3.61 -13.76 2.60
N GLU A 121 -3.42 -14.36 3.77
CA GLU A 121 -3.54 -15.81 4.01
C GLU A 121 -4.99 -16.33 4.11
N HIS A 122 -5.96 -15.45 4.32
CA HIS A 122 -7.38 -15.80 4.45
C HIS A 122 -8.19 -15.48 3.20
N ALA A 123 -7.57 -14.81 2.24
CA ALA A 123 -8.24 -14.44 1.02
C ALA A 123 -8.71 -15.70 0.26
N PRO A 124 -9.98 -15.73 -0.21
CA PRO A 124 -10.43 -16.81 -1.05
C PRO A 124 -9.54 -16.90 -2.30
N PRO A 125 -9.36 -18.11 -2.87
CA PRO A 125 -8.60 -18.27 -4.09
C PRO A 125 -9.19 -17.39 -5.18
N ILE A 126 -8.31 -16.92 -6.08
CA ILE A 126 -8.78 -16.27 -7.31
C ILE A 126 -9.57 -17.36 -8.04
N PRO A 127 -10.87 -17.15 -8.34
CA PRO A 127 -11.57 -18.12 -9.17
C PRO A 127 -10.80 -18.24 -10.50
N ASP A 128 -10.57 -19.48 -10.96
CA ASP A 128 -9.99 -19.81 -12.28
C ASP A 128 -10.90 -19.39 -13.44
N THR A 129 -11.69 -18.33 -13.27
CA THR A 129 -12.32 -17.61 -14.35
C THR A 129 -11.21 -16.92 -15.13
N VAL A 130 -10.74 -17.63 -16.16
CA VAL A 130 -10.36 -17.02 -17.42
C VAL A 130 -11.36 -15.89 -17.68
N PRO A 131 -10.93 -14.64 -17.94
CA PRO A 131 -11.88 -13.58 -18.22
C PRO A 131 -12.77 -14.04 -19.37
N ASP A 132 -14.08 -14.17 -19.15
CA ASP A 132 -15.10 -14.29 -20.22
C ASP A 132 -15.21 -12.99 -21.03
N PHE A 133 -14.14 -12.22 -21.09
CA PHE A 133 -14.01 -11.06 -21.95
C PHE A 133 -13.00 -11.40 -23.04
N VAL A 134 -13.43 -12.25 -23.97
CA VAL A 134 -12.94 -12.09 -25.34
C VAL A 134 -13.68 -10.84 -25.84
N PRO A 135 -13.02 -9.68 -26.02
CA PRO A 135 -13.67 -8.59 -26.74
C PRO A 135 -14.08 -9.15 -28.11
N ASP A 136 -15.33 -8.92 -28.52
CA ASP A 136 -15.94 -9.41 -29.76
C ASP A 136 -15.30 -8.83 -31.05
N THR A 137 -14.08 -8.29 -30.94
CA THR A 137 -13.34 -7.65 -32.02
C THR A 137 -11.85 -7.91 -31.84
N VAL A 138 -11.41 -9.10 -32.22
CA VAL A 138 -10.03 -9.33 -32.62
C VAL A 138 -10.04 -9.58 -34.13
N PRO A 139 -9.60 -8.63 -34.98
CA PRO A 139 -9.18 -9.03 -36.32
C PRO A 139 -8.02 -10.02 -36.16
N ASP A 140 -8.09 -11.12 -36.92
CA ASP A 140 -7.32 -12.38 -36.81
C ASP A 140 -5.78 -12.26 -36.99
N THR A 141 -5.19 -11.08 -36.75
CA THR A 141 -3.82 -10.73 -37.15
C THR A 141 -3.10 -9.81 -36.15
N VAL A 142 -3.23 -10.05 -34.84
CA VAL A 142 -2.33 -9.41 -33.86
C VAL A 142 -1.77 -10.45 -32.88
N PRO A 143 -0.44 -10.69 -32.86
CA PRO A 143 0.17 -11.59 -31.89
C PRO A 143 0.05 -11.00 -30.47
N ALA A 144 -0.14 -11.91 -29.50
CA ALA A 144 -0.45 -11.60 -28.10
C ALA A 144 0.38 -10.44 -27.51
N PRO A 145 -0.24 -9.42 -26.89
CA PRO A 145 0.50 -8.45 -26.11
C PRO A 145 1.04 -9.12 -24.85
N ALA A 146 2.35 -8.97 -24.67
CA ALA A 146 3.16 -9.58 -23.64
C ALA A 146 2.59 -9.41 -22.21
N ASN A 147 2.40 -10.55 -21.54
CA ASN A 147 2.46 -10.63 -20.08
C ASN A 147 3.81 -10.07 -19.60
N VAL A 148 3.87 -8.78 -19.27
CA VAL A 148 5.02 -8.20 -18.58
C VAL A 148 4.84 -8.38 -17.08
N ILE A 149 5.21 -9.56 -16.59
CA ILE A 149 6.00 -9.67 -15.36
C ILE A 149 6.99 -10.84 -15.53
N PRO A 150 8.25 -10.61 -15.92
CA PRO A 150 9.33 -11.46 -15.48
C PRO A 150 9.94 -10.82 -14.24
N ILE A 151 9.53 -11.31 -13.07
CA ILE A 151 10.36 -11.23 -11.86
C ILE A 151 11.67 -11.92 -12.24
N ALA A 152 12.73 -11.13 -12.37
CA ALA A 152 14.08 -11.64 -12.53
C ALA A 152 14.41 -12.51 -11.30
N ARG A 153 14.39 -13.83 -11.48
CA ARG A 153 14.99 -14.78 -10.55
C ARG A 153 16.24 -15.36 -11.20
N ASN A 154 17.37 -14.90 -10.67
CA ASN A 154 18.71 -15.49 -10.67
C ASN A 154 18.81 -16.93 -11.19
N ALA A 155 19.85 -17.20 -12.01
CA ALA A 155 21.11 -17.81 -11.54
C ALA A 155 21.86 -18.57 -12.65
N LEU A 156 23.17 -18.28 -12.74
CA LEU A 156 24.31 -19.14 -13.14
C LEU A 156 24.32 -19.76 -14.55
N SER A 157 25.31 -19.37 -15.38
CA SER A 157 26.53 -20.14 -15.71
C SER A 157 26.25 -21.21 -16.78
N GLU A 158 27.03 -21.49 -17.81
CA GLU A 158 28.43 -21.28 -18.18
C GLU A 158 28.56 -21.91 -19.61
N LEU A 159 29.58 -21.52 -20.39
CA LEU A 159 30.18 -22.30 -21.51
C LEU A 159 29.26 -22.50 -22.76
N GLU A 160 29.70 -22.42 -24.01
CA GLU A 160 31.02 -22.54 -24.61
C GLU A 160 30.96 -22.05 -26.08
N ALA A 161 32.14 -21.82 -26.64
CA ALA A 161 32.38 -21.23 -27.95
C ALA A 161 32.29 -22.25 -29.10
N THR A 162 31.78 -21.80 -30.26
CA THR A 162 32.16 -22.20 -31.65
C THR A 162 31.93 -23.67 -32.07
N PRO A 163 31.82 -24.01 -33.38
CA PRO A 163 32.67 -23.60 -34.52
C PRO A 163 32.02 -22.67 -35.55
#